data_AF-A0A350PGM9-F1
#
_entry.id   AF-A0A350PGM9-F1
#
_cell.length_a   1.000
_cell.length_b   1.000
_cell.length_c   1.000
_cell.angle_alpha   90.00
_cell.angle_beta   90.00
_cell.angle_gamma   90.00
#
_symmetry.space_group_name_H-M   'P 1'
#
loop_
_entity.id
_entity.type
_entity.pdbx_description
1 polymer ?
#
loop_
_entity_poly.entity_id
_entity_poly.type
_entity_poly.pdbx_seq_one_letter_code
_entity_poly.pdbx_strand_id
1 'polypeptide(L)'
;MSENKLDSKILQKVVSIEGELKTSILNYVGKKENPKDGNVTLEMIINCLAEEFPEVLLHVAEENFLRGYEVGLNDASSLKMER
;
A
#
# COMPACT_ATOMS: atom_id res chain seq x y z
N MET A 1 5.25 18.71 12.66
CA MET A 1 5.20 17.33 12.13
C MET A 1 3.99 17.26 11.24
N SER A 2 4.22 17.32 9.93
CA SER A 2 3.18 17.30 8.91
C SER A 2 2.39 16.00 9.05
N GLU A 3 1.08 16.13 9.26
CA GLU A 3 0.12 15.04 9.24
C GLU A 3 0.46 14.08 8.08
N ASN A 4 0.49 12.78 8.36
CA ASN A 4 0.61 11.71 7.38
C ASN A 4 -0.60 11.75 6.44
N LYS A 5 -0.57 12.70 5.52
CA LYS A 5 -1.53 12.97 4.47
C LYS A 5 -1.04 12.28 3.19
N LEU A 6 -0.57 11.03 3.32
CA LEU A 6 -0.20 10.22 2.16
C LEU A 6 -1.52 9.80 1.49
N ASP A 7 -2.06 10.75 0.72
CA ASP A 7 -3.21 10.71 -0.17
C ASP A 7 -4.41 9.89 0.30
N SER A 8 -5.20 10.49 1.20
CA SER A 8 -6.60 10.08 1.45
C SER A 8 -7.37 9.84 0.14
N LYS A 9 -7.05 10.58 -0.94
CA LYS A 9 -7.66 10.40 -2.27
C LYS A 9 -7.28 9.08 -2.95
N ILE A 10 -6.07 8.57 -2.74
CA ILE A 10 -5.63 7.27 -3.26
C ILE A 10 -6.26 6.14 -2.44
N LEU A 11 -6.33 6.29 -1.12
CA LEU A 11 -6.94 5.30 -0.22
C LEU A 11 -8.46 5.16 -0.46
N GLN A 12 -9.14 6.26 -0.73
CA GLN A 12 -10.57 6.30 -1.09
C GLN A 12 -10.87 5.84 -2.53
N LYS A 13 -9.85 5.49 -3.32
CA LYS A 13 -10.05 5.04 -4.69
C LYS A 13 -10.84 3.73 -4.69
N VAL A 14 -12.00 3.76 -5.33
CA VAL A 14 -12.79 2.56 -5.62
C VAL A 14 -12.00 1.68 -6.59
N VAL A 15 -11.88 0.40 -6.27
CA VAL A 15 -11.08 -0.55 -7.04
C VAL A 15 -11.99 -1.33 -7.98
N SER A 16 -11.70 -1.27 -9.29
CA SER A 16 -12.44 -1.99 -10.33
C SER A 16 -12.15 -3.49 -10.31
N ILE A 17 -13.16 -4.30 -10.65
CA ILE A 17 -13.01 -5.74 -10.86
C ILE A 17 -12.33 -5.98 -12.20
N GLU A 18 -11.04 -6.31 -12.17
CA GLU A 18 -10.21 -6.57 -13.34
C GLU A 18 -9.28 -7.75 -13.05
N GLY A 19 -9.49 -8.89 -13.72
CA GLY A 19 -8.70 -10.10 -13.53
C GLY A 19 -9.19 -10.98 -12.37
N GLU A 20 -8.80 -12.26 -12.42
CA GLU A 20 -9.31 -13.30 -11.53
C GLU A 20 -8.92 -13.07 -10.06
N LEU A 21 -7.64 -12.82 -9.79
CA LEU A 21 -7.15 -12.59 -8.42
C LEU A 21 -7.80 -11.35 -7.79
N LYS A 22 -7.90 -10.26 -8.55
CA LYS A 22 -8.52 -9.00 -8.08
C LYS A 22 -9.99 -9.24 -7.74
N THR A 23 -10.71 -10.01 -8.55
CA THR A 23 -12.10 -10.39 -8.29
C THR A 23 -12.25 -11.17 -6.98
N SER A 24 -11.38 -12.16 -6.75
CA SER A 24 -11.40 -12.95 -5.51
C SER A 24 -11.15 -12.09 -4.28
N ILE A 25 -10.16 -11.18 -4.34
CA ILE A 25 -9.85 -10.25 -3.25
C ILE A 25 -11.02 -9.30 -3.00
N LEU A 26 -11.56 -8.67 -4.04
CA LEU A 26 -12.67 -7.71 -3.89
C LEU A 26 -13.94 -8.37 -3.33
N ASN A 27 -14.25 -9.59 -3.78
CA ASN A 27 -15.40 -10.34 -3.25
C ASN A 27 -15.20 -10.73 -1.78
N TYR A 28 -13.99 -11.13 -1.40
CA TYR A 28 -13.67 -11.48 -0.03
C TYR A 28 -13.75 -10.25 0.89
N VAL A 29 -13.06 -9.17 0.53
CA VAL A 29 -13.05 -7.90 1.28
C VAL A 29 -14.45 -7.30 1.35
N GLY A 30 -15.20 -7.28 0.24
CA GLY A 30 -16.56 -6.77 0.20
C GLY A 30 -17.53 -7.53 1.11
N LYS A 31 -17.35 -8.85 1.26
CA LYS A 31 -18.14 -9.65 2.22
C LYS A 31 -17.73 -9.39 3.67
N LYS A 32 -16.44 -9.20 3.94
CA LYS A 32 -15.91 -8.96 5.29
C LYS A 32 -16.30 -7.58 5.82
N GLU A 33 -16.07 -6.54 5.01
CA GLU A 33 -16.28 -5.15 5.40
C GLU A 33 -17.73 -4.66 5.22
N ASN A 34 -18.49 -5.30 4.32
CA ASN A 34 -19.90 -5.00 4.03
C ASN A 34 -20.20 -3.49 3.87
N PRO A 35 -19.57 -2.80 2.91
CA PRO A 35 -19.70 -1.35 2.74
C PRO A 35 -21.14 -0.95 2.35
N LYS A 36 -21.59 0.21 2.87
CA LYS A 36 -22.96 0.70 2.66
C LYS A 36 -23.31 1.01 1.20
N ASP A 37 -22.33 1.42 0.41
CA ASP A 37 -22.49 1.77 -1.01
C ASP A 37 -22.11 0.61 -1.95
N GLY A 38 -21.74 -0.55 -1.40
CA GLY A 38 -21.34 -1.74 -2.15
C GLY A 38 -19.96 -1.65 -2.80
N ASN A 39 -19.23 -0.54 -2.64
CA ASN A 39 -17.94 -0.33 -3.27
C ASN A 39 -16.80 -0.69 -2.32
N VAL A 40 -15.81 -1.43 -2.82
CA VAL A 40 -14.58 -1.72 -2.08
C VAL A 40 -13.52 -0.68 -2.44
N THR A 41 -12.98 -0.01 -1.43
CA THR A 41 -11.90 0.97 -1.58
C THR A 41 -10.54 0.31 -1.37
N LEU A 42 -9.47 0.98 -1.80
CA LEU A 42 -8.12 0.51 -1.55
C LEU A 42 -7.80 0.41 -0.05
N GLU A 43 -8.30 1.35 0.75
CA GLU A 43 -8.18 1.33 2.21
C GLU A 43 -8.72 0.03 2.83
N MET A 44 -9.91 -0.40 2.41
CA MET A 44 -10.54 -1.63 2.90
C MET A 44 -9.69 -2.87 2.59
N ILE A 45 -9.05 -2.90 1.41
CA ILE A 45 -8.16 -4.01 1.04
C ILE A 45 -6.89 -3.99 1.90
N ILE A 46 -6.29 -2.82 2.10
CA ILE A 46 -5.07 -2.68 2.91
C ILE A 46 -5.35 -3.10 4.36
N ASN A 47 -6.45 -2.64 4.95
CA ASN A 47 -6.84 -3.01 6.30
C ASN A 47 -7.06 -4.52 6.43
N CYS A 48 -7.77 -5.13 5.47
CA CYS A 48 -7.98 -6.57 5.46
C CYS A 48 -6.65 -7.35 5.39
N LEU A 49 -5.72 -6.93 4.53
CA LEU A 49 -4.39 -7.54 4.44
C LEU A 49 -3.55 -7.31 5.70
N ALA A 50 -3.66 -6.14 6.33
CA ALA A 50 -2.95 -5.85 7.58
C ALA A 50 -3.44 -6.73 8.74
N GLU A 51 -4.74 -7.06 8.77
CA GLU A 51 -5.32 -7.94 9.78
C GLU A 51 -4.99 -9.42 9.56
N GLU A 52 -5.04 -9.89 8.31
CA GLU A 52 -4.94 -11.32 8.01
C GLU A 52 -3.54 -11.79 7.59
N PHE A 53 -2.72 -10.88 7.06
CA PHE A 53 -1.36 -11.16 6.60
C PHE A 53 -0.38 -10.05 7.05
N PRO A 54 -0.29 -9.76 8.36
CA PRO A 54 0.57 -8.69 8.87
C PRO A 54 2.04 -8.89 8.50
N GLU A 55 2.52 -10.13 8.42
CA GLU A 55 3.91 -10.45 8.08
C GLU A 55 4.25 -10.03 6.66
N VAL A 56 3.32 -10.18 5.71
CA VAL A 56 3.52 -9.78 4.32
C VAL A 56 3.63 -8.27 4.22
N LEU A 57 2.70 -7.55 4.86
CA LEU A 57 2.70 -6.09 4.82
C LEU A 57 3.94 -5.52 5.53
N LEU A 58 4.34 -6.12 6.65
CA LEU A 58 5.54 -5.74 7.39
C LEU A 58 6.81 -5.92 6.56
N HIS A 59 7.01 -7.09 5.94
CA HIS A 59 8.19 -7.33 5.09
C HIS A 59 8.25 -6.36 3.91
N VAL A 60 7.12 -6.06 3.28
CA VAL A 60 7.07 -5.08 2.18
C VAL A 60 7.49 -3.69 2.68
N ALA A 61 7.04 -3.29 3.87
CA ALA A 61 7.41 -2.01 4.47
C ALA A 61 8.91 -1.95 4.84
N GLU A 62 9.46 -3.03 5.42
CA GLU A 62 10.87 -3.14 5.79
C GLU A 62 11.79 -3.05 4.57
N GLU A 63 11.49 -3.80 3.52
CA GLU A 63 12.24 -3.77 2.26
C GLU A 63 12.17 -2.38 1.60
N ASN A 64 11.00 -1.73 1.64
CA ASN A 64 10.85 -0.37 1.13
C ASN A 64 11.68 0.64 1.92
N PHE A 65 11.68 0.52 3.25
CA PHE A 65 12.46 1.37 4.15
C PHE A 65 13.96 1.23 3.89
N LEU A 66 14.49 0.00 3.92
CA LEU A 66 15.92 -0.29 3.69
C LEU A 66 16.38 0.21 2.31
N ARG A 67 15.59 -0.05 1.26
CA ARG A 67 15.88 0.43 -0.10
C ARG A 67 15.93 1.95 -0.17
N GLY A 68 15.08 2.66 0.57
CA GLY A 68 15.12 4.12 0.65
C GLY A 68 16.46 4.64 1.17
N TYR A 69 17.03 4.00 2.19
CA TYR A 69 18.37 4.34 2.70
C TYR A 69 19.46 4.04 1.68
N GLU A 70 19.40 2.87 1.04
CA GLU A 70 20.38 2.48 0.02
C GLU A 70 20.42 3.50 -1.12
N VAL A 71 19.26 3.88 -1.66
CA VAL A 71 19.16 4.91 -2.71
C VAL A 71 19.73 6.24 -2.23
N GLY A 72 19.35 6.70 -1.03
CA GLY A 72 19.85 7.97 -0.49
C GLY A 72 21.37 8.00 -0.28
N LEU A 73 21.96 6.89 0.18
CA LEU A 73 23.41 6.77 0.33
C LEU A 73 24.14 6.73 -1.02
N ASN A 74 23.56 6.04 -2.00
CA ASN A 74 24.10 5.98 -3.35
C ASN A 74 24.08 7.37 -4.03
N ASP A 75 22.99 8.11 -3.89
CA ASP A 75 22.86 9.48 -4.40
C ASP A 75 23.86 10.44 -3.73
N ALA A 76 24.04 10.32 -2.41
CA ALA A 76 25.04 11.12 -1.69
C ALA A 76 26.48 10.79 -2.11
N SER A 77 26.74 9.54 -2.48
CA SER A 77 28.06 9.07 -2.91
C SER A 77 28.37 9.51 -4.33
N SER A 78 27.40 9.43 -5.25
CA SER A 78 27.56 9.90 -6.63
C SER A 78 27.83 11.41 -6.69
N LEU A 79 27.12 12.22 -5.89
CA LEU A 79 27.35 13.67 -5.79
C LEU A 79 28.77 14.05 -5.31
N LYS A 80 29.43 13.19 -4.53
CA LYS A 80 30.81 13.43 -4.07
C LYS A 80 31.86 13.06 -5.11
N MET A 81 31.54 12.16 -6.05
CA MET A 81 32.46 11.73 -7.11
C MET A 81 32.45 12.68 -8.31
N GLU A 82 31.41 13.48 -8.49
CA GLU A 82 31.27 14.48 -9.56
C GLU A 82 31.88 15.86 -9.22
N ARG A 83 32.51 16.01 -8.05
CA ARG A 83 33.22 17.22 -7.60
C ARG A 83 34.72 16.98 -7.51
#